data_AF-A0A7C4VJP9-F1
#
_entry.id   AF-A0A7C4VJP9-F1
#
_cell.length_a   1.000
_cell.length_b   1.000
_cell.length_c   1.000
_cell.angle_alpha   90.00
_cell.angle_beta   90.00
_cell.angle_gamma   90.00
#
_symmetry.space_group_name_H-M   'P 1'
#
loop_
_entity.id
_entity.type
_entity.pdbx_description
1 polymer ?
#
loop_
_entity_poly.entity_id
_entity_poly.type
_entity_poly.pdbx_seq_one_letter_code
_entity_poly.pdbx_strand_id
1 'polypeptide(L)'
;MFSFRSFKYVYDKEKALCNLRTALRKNGYFIVEVPNLLNPFYFLPYLLAPLIYHLSKGNLGKYFIVSEFYTKSAFKRNLEKAGFKVEEIMNLFFFPHFLYSKIQSRPILRVTHSIDSLFSNWFPRSLIFVAKKNDKVE
;
A
#
# COMPACT_ATOMS: atom_id res chain seq x y z
N MET A 1 -2.59 -14.72 -9.21
CA MET A 1 -2.98 -13.33 -8.90
C MET A 1 -3.07 -13.23 -7.39
N PHE A 2 -2.37 -12.30 -6.76
CA PHE A 2 -2.39 -12.11 -5.31
C PHE A 2 -2.86 -10.70 -4.99
N SER A 3 -3.74 -10.55 -4.00
CA SER A 3 -4.11 -9.24 -3.45
C SER A 3 -3.63 -9.17 -2.00
N PHE A 4 -2.72 -8.24 -1.72
CA PHE A 4 -2.11 -8.07 -0.41
C PHE A 4 -2.54 -6.73 0.20
N ARG A 5 -3.73 -6.73 0.80
CA ARG A 5 -4.35 -5.56 1.43
C ARG A 5 -3.89 -5.36 2.88
N SER A 6 -3.34 -6.42 3.48
CA SER A 6 -2.76 -6.44 4.82
C SER A 6 -1.26 -6.15 4.83
N PHE A 7 -0.67 -5.74 3.71
CA PHE A 7 0.79 -5.56 3.58
C PHE A 7 1.34 -4.55 4.60
N LYS A 8 0.54 -3.55 4.96
CA LYS A 8 0.83 -2.59 6.04
C LYS A 8 1.08 -3.20 7.42
N TYR A 9 0.56 -4.41 7.67
CA TYR A 9 0.73 -5.14 8.93
C TYR A 9 1.85 -6.19 8.88
N VAL A 10 2.49 -6.37 7.72
CA VAL A 10 3.61 -7.30 7.59
C VAL A 10 4.85 -6.67 8.22
N TYR A 11 5.44 -7.40 9.17
CA TYR A 11 6.67 -6.99 9.86
C TYR A 11 7.86 -6.99 8.91
N ASP A 12 8.14 -8.12 8.25
CA ASP A 12 9.24 -8.26 7.28
C ASP A 12 8.71 -8.14 5.83
N LYS A 13 8.63 -6.90 5.37
CA LYS A 13 8.08 -6.58 4.03
C LYS A 13 9.01 -7.03 2.91
N GLU A 14 10.32 -6.99 3.11
CA GLU A 14 11.29 -7.41 2.10
C GLU A 14 11.19 -8.91 1.84
N LYS A 15 11.15 -9.72 2.90
CA LYS A 15 10.94 -11.17 2.78
C LYS A 15 9.58 -11.49 2.17
N ALA A 16 8.52 -10.76 2.53
CA ALA A 16 7.21 -10.95 1.94
C ALA A 16 7.19 -10.63 0.43
N LEU A 17 7.87 -9.56 0.00
CA LEU A 17 8.04 -9.23 -1.41
C LEU A 17 8.87 -10.30 -2.15
N CYS A 18 9.93 -10.82 -1.52
CA CYS A 18 10.73 -11.91 -2.08
C CYS A 18 9.87 -13.18 -2.29
N ASN A 19 9.10 -13.58 -1.29
CA ASN A 19 8.18 -14.72 -1.37
C ASN A 19 7.08 -14.51 -2.42
N LEU A 20 6.56 -13.29 -2.54
CA LEU A 20 5.60 -12.95 -3.60
C LEU A 20 6.27 -13.11 -4.98
N ARG A 21 7.52 -12.69 -5.15
CA ARG A 21 8.25 -12.78 -6.41
C ARG A 21 8.46 -14.23 -6.85
N THR A 22 8.73 -15.14 -5.92
CA THR A 22 8.91 -16.56 -6.21
C THR A 22 7.58 -17.28 -6.46
N ALA A 23 6.51 -16.90 -5.76
CA ALA A 23 5.18 -17.49 -5.92
C ALA A 23 4.41 -16.98 -7.15
N LEU A 24 4.77 -15.82 -7.69
CA LEU A 24 4.05 -15.21 -8.82
C LEU A 24 4.40 -15.95 -10.12
N ARG A 25 3.37 -16.48 -10.80
CA ARG A 25 3.51 -17.09 -12.13
C ARG A 25 4.09 -16.08 -13.13
N LYS A 26 4.72 -16.59 -14.20
CA LYS A 26 5.15 -15.78 -15.35
C LYS A 26 3.96 -14.97 -15.90
N ASN A 27 4.17 -13.68 -16.16
CA ASN A 27 3.12 -12.70 -16.51
C ASN A 27 2.02 -12.48 -15.44
N GLY A 28 2.15 -13.08 -14.26
CA GLY A 28 1.26 -12.82 -13.14
C GLY A 28 1.45 -11.39 -12.62
N TYR A 29 0.36 -10.83 -12.10
CA TYR A 29 0.39 -9.57 -11.35
C TYR A 29 -0.14 -9.79 -9.93
N PHE A 30 0.25 -8.88 -9.06
CA PHE A 30 -0.32 -8.73 -7.73
C PHE A 30 -0.76 -7.28 -7.51
N ILE A 31 -1.70 -7.14 -6.60
CA ILE A 31 -2.25 -5.86 -6.16
C ILE A 31 -1.85 -5.69 -4.70
N VAL A 32 -1.17 -4.62 -4.36
CA VAL A 32 -0.79 -4.31 -2.98
C VAL A 32 -1.32 -2.96 -2.57
N GLU A 33 -1.80 -2.86 -1.33
CA GLU A 33 -2.27 -1.62 -0.75
C GLU A 33 -1.37 -1.19 0.40
N VAL A 34 -1.02 0.09 0.39
CA VAL A 34 -0.27 0.74 1.47
C VAL A 34 -0.95 2.04 1.87
N PRO A 35 -0.90 2.43 3.16
CA PRO A 35 -1.46 3.70 3.59
C PRO A 35 -0.62 4.86 3.05
N ASN A 36 -1.30 5.91 2.59
CA ASN A 36 -0.66 7.08 2.02
C ASN A 36 -0.13 8.00 3.12
N LEU A 37 1.19 8.21 3.19
CA LEU A 37 1.80 9.14 4.14
C LEU A 37 1.29 10.58 3.98
N LEU A 38 0.91 10.97 2.77
CA LEU A 38 0.45 12.33 2.47
C LEU A 38 -1.01 12.58 2.87
N ASN A 39 -1.71 11.58 3.42
CA ASN A 39 -3.03 11.81 3.97
C ASN A 39 -2.90 12.61 5.29
N PRO A 40 -3.58 13.75 5.48
CA PRO A 40 -3.45 14.58 6.68
C PRO A 40 -3.85 13.86 7.96
N PHE A 41 -4.78 12.90 7.90
CA PHE A 41 -5.17 12.06 9.04
C PHE A 41 -4.07 11.07 9.45
N TYR A 42 -3.07 10.82 8.60
CA TYR A 42 -1.93 9.95 8.89
C TYR A 42 -0.65 10.73 9.14
N PHE A 43 -0.45 11.81 8.40
CA PHE A 43 0.73 12.66 8.51
C PHE A 43 0.89 13.24 9.92
N LEU A 44 -0.17 13.85 10.47
CA LEU A 44 -0.12 14.49 11.79
C LEU A 44 0.14 13.47 12.91
N PRO A 45 -0.60 12.35 13.02
CA PRO A 45 -0.29 11.33 14.01
C PRO A 45 1.08 10.68 13.83
N TYR A 46 1.55 10.46 12.60
CA TYR A 46 2.88 9.90 12.34
C TYR A 46 3.99 10.85 12.79
N LEU A 47 3.88 12.14 12.48
CA LEU A 47 4.84 13.17 12.90
C LEU A 47 4.90 13.29 14.43
N LEU A 48 3.74 13.20 15.09
CA LEU A 48 3.63 13.30 16.55
C LEU A 48 3.84 11.96 17.27
N ALA A 49 3.93 10.84 16.55
CA ALA A 49 4.02 9.50 17.13
C ALA A 49 5.19 9.32 18.10
N PRO A 50 6.41 9.83 17.85
CA PRO A 50 7.51 9.75 18.80
C PRO A 50 7.20 10.46 20.13
N LEU A 51 6.57 11.64 20.06
CA LEU A 51 6.18 12.42 21.22
C LEU A 51 5.03 11.73 21.99
N ILE A 52 4.01 11.27 21.28
CA ILE A 52 2.87 10.53 21.85
C ILE A 52 3.36 9.24 22.50
N TYR A 53 4.29 8.52 21.88
CA TYR A 53 4.86 7.28 22.44
C TYR A 53 5.58 7.56 23.77
N HIS A 54 6.36 8.63 23.82
CA HIS A 54 7.07 9.06 25.03
C HIS A 54 6.09 9.48 26.15
N LEU A 55 5.02 10.22 25.82
CA LEU A 55 4.04 10.71 26.78
C LEU A 55 3.03 9.66 27.25
N SER A 56 2.62 8.74 26.36
CA SER A 56 1.56 7.75 26.63
C SER A 56 2.06 6.43 27.24
N LYS A 57 3.37 6.32 27.55
CA LYS A 57 4.00 5.10 28.08
C LYS A 57 3.67 3.84 27.24
N GLY A 58 3.68 3.98 25.91
CA GLY A 58 3.97 2.86 25.00
C GLY A 58 2.81 2.18 24.25
N ASN A 59 1.54 2.36 24.60
CA ASN A 59 0.47 1.54 24.01
C ASN A 59 -0.19 2.11 22.75
N LEU A 60 -0.49 3.42 22.70
CA LEU A 60 -1.22 4.02 21.57
C LEU A 60 -0.30 4.44 20.41
N GLY A 61 0.88 4.98 20.72
CA GLY A 61 1.84 5.43 19.70
C GLY A 61 2.46 4.29 18.89
N LYS A 62 2.50 3.07 19.44
CA LYS A 62 3.14 1.91 18.80
C LYS A 62 2.50 1.56 17.44
N TYR A 63 1.18 1.68 17.30
CA TYR A 63 0.49 1.35 16.04
C TYR A 63 0.81 2.33 14.91
N PHE A 64 1.05 3.61 15.23
CA PHE A 64 1.47 4.62 14.25
C PHE A 64 2.94 4.49 13.86
N ILE A 65 3.77 3.93 14.75
CA ILE A 65 5.18 3.62 14.48
C ILE A 65 5.31 2.33 13.66
N VAL A 66 4.48 1.31 13.95
CA VAL A 66 4.53 -0.01 13.29
C VAL A 66 3.83 0.01 11.92
N SER A 67 2.84 0.86 11.73
CA SER A 67 2.20 1.07 10.43
C SER A 67 3.12 1.93 9.57
N GLU A 68 3.93 1.30 8.72
CA GLU A 68 4.75 2.05 7.77
C GLU A 68 3.87 2.75 6.74
N PHE A 69 3.90 4.07 6.78
CA PHE A 69 3.26 4.94 5.81
C PHE A 69 4.23 5.24 4.66
N TYR A 70 3.71 5.23 3.44
CA TYR A 70 4.54 5.44 2.26
C TYR A 70 4.04 6.58 1.39
N THR A 71 4.97 7.30 0.77
CA THR A 71 4.68 8.10 -0.41
C THR A 71 4.66 7.21 -1.65
N LYS A 72 3.98 7.67 -2.72
CA LYS A 72 3.95 6.97 -4.02
C LYS A 72 5.35 6.61 -4.52
N SER A 73 6.26 7.58 -4.47
CA SER A 73 7.63 7.43 -4.98
C SER A 73 8.49 6.53 -4.09
N ALA A 74 8.30 6.56 -2.77
CA ALA A 74 9.04 5.68 -1.86
C ALA A 74 8.63 4.21 -2.07
N PHE A 75 7.33 3.91 -2.08
CA PHE A 75 6.90 2.52 -2.23
C PHE A 75 7.15 1.96 -3.63
N LYS A 76 6.99 2.78 -4.68
CA LYS A 76 7.38 2.40 -6.04
C LYS A 76 8.83 1.95 -6.11
N ARG A 77 9.75 2.73 -5.52
CA ARG A 77 11.18 2.38 -5.45
C ARG A 77 11.41 1.07 -4.71
N ASN A 78 10.69 0.81 -3.61
CA ASN A 78 10.81 -0.46 -2.88
C ASN A 78 10.36 -1.66 -3.73
N LEU A 79 9.25 -1.53 -4.47
CA LEU A 79 8.80 -2.58 -5.39
C LEU A 79 9.81 -2.82 -6.51
N GLU A 80 10.36 -1.75 -7.09
CA GLU A 80 11.37 -1.84 -8.16
C GLU A 80 12.66 -2.51 -7.66
N LYS A 81 13.15 -2.13 -6.48
CA LYS A 81 14.29 -2.78 -5.82
C LYS A 81 14.03 -4.27 -5.54
N ALA A 82 12.80 -4.63 -5.19
CA ALA A 82 12.39 -6.01 -4.98
C ALA A 82 12.22 -6.81 -6.28
N GLY A 83 12.55 -6.24 -7.44
CA GLY A 83 12.48 -6.94 -8.73
C GLY A 83 11.07 -6.97 -9.34
N PHE A 84 10.22 -6.01 -9.00
CA PHE A 84 8.91 -5.85 -9.62
C PHE A 84 8.87 -4.64 -10.55
N LYS A 85 8.07 -4.76 -11.62
CA LYS A 85 7.68 -3.63 -12.45
C LYS A 85 6.30 -3.15 -12.03
N VAL A 86 6.22 -1.89 -11.59
CA VAL A 86 4.95 -1.24 -11.27
C VAL A 86 4.26 -0.84 -12.58
N GLU A 87 3.07 -1.36 -12.83
CA GLU A 87 2.29 -1.03 -14.02
C GLU A 87 1.31 0.11 -13.77
N GLU A 88 0.66 0.12 -12.61
CA GLU A 88 -0.35 1.12 -12.26
C GLU A 88 -0.22 1.53 -10.79
N ILE A 89 -0.50 2.80 -10.53
CA ILE A 89 -0.62 3.37 -9.19
C ILE A 89 -1.95 4.11 -9.12
N MET A 90 -2.79 3.72 -8.16
CA MET A 90 -4.13 4.27 -7.96
C MET A 90 -4.25 4.87 -6.57
N ASN A 91 -4.97 5.99 -6.47
CA ASN A 91 -5.28 6.67 -5.22
C ASN A 91 -6.68 6.29 -4.77
N LEU A 92 -6.87 5.94 -3.51
CA LEU A 92 -8.20 5.75 -2.95
C LEU A 92 -8.43 6.62 -1.72
N PHE A 93 -9.63 7.15 -1.58
CA PHE A 93 -10.06 8.09 -0.56
C PHE A 93 -10.92 7.44 0.51
N PHE A 94 -12.13 6.96 0.18
CA PHE A 94 -13.09 6.62 1.24
C PHE A 94 -14.20 5.64 0.88
N PHE A 95 -14.29 5.14 -0.35
CA PHE A 95 -15.36 4.20 -0.68
C PHE A 95 -15.20 2.89 0.16
N PRO A 96 -16.30 2.20 0.57
CA PRO A 96 -16.29 1.30 1.73
C PRO A 96 -15.15 0.29 1.67
N HIS A 97 -14.23 0.34 2.63
CA HIS A 97 -12.99 -0.44 2.61
C HIS A 97 -13.26 -1.95 2.47
N PHE A 98 -14.41 -2.41 2.98
CA PHE A 98 -14.91 -3.77 2.85
C PHE A 98 -15.21 -4.20 1.41
N LEU A 99 -15.66 -3.28 0.54
CA LEU A 99 -15.91 -3.58 -0.87
C LEU A 99 -14.59 -3.71 -1.62
N TYR A 100 -13.62 -2.83 -1.36
CA TYR A 100 -12.31 -2.87 -2.03
C TYR A 100 -11.41 -4.00 -1.61
N SER A 101 -11.44 -4.38 -0.33
CA SER A 101 -10.60 -5.47 0.18
C SER A 101 -10.92 -6.81 -0.51
N LYS A 102 -12.12 -6.92 -1.11
CA LYS A 102 -12.57 -8.07 -1.90
C LYS A 102 -12.25 -7.95 -3.39
N ILE A 103 -11.81 -6.79 -3.88
CA ILE A 103 -11.48 -6.60 -5.30
C ILE A 103 -10.12 -7.24 -5.58
N GLN A 104 -10.17 -8.34 -6.30
CA GLN A 104 -8.97 -9.06 -6.74
C GLN A 104 -8.62 -8.79 -8.21
N SER A 105 -9.56 -8.31 -9.03
CA SER A 105 -9.34 -8.11 -10.47
C SER A 105 -8.99 -6.67 -10.83
N ARG A 106 -8.09 -6.50 -11.80
CA ARG A 106 -7.67 -5.19 -12.33
C ARG A 106 -8.83 -4.39 -12.98
N PRO A 107 -9.74 -4.99 -13.77
CA PRO A 107 -10.85 -4.22 -14.37
C PRO A 107 -11.79 -3.66 -13.31
N ILE A 108 -12.18 -4.46 -12.31
CA ILE A 108 -13.05 -4.01 -11.23
C ILE A 108 -12.34 -2.91 -10.45
N LEU A 109 -11.05 -3.07 -10.15
CA LEU A 109 -10.25 -2.04 -9.47
C LEU A 109 -10.28 -0.70 -10.20
N ARG A 110 -10.13 -0.69 -11.54
CA ARG A 110 -10.21 0.54 -12.34
C ARG A 110 -11.57 1.19 -12.25
N VAL A 111 -12.66 0.42 -12.39
CA VAL A 111 -14.03 0.94 -12.29
C VAL A 111 -14.26 1.59 -10.93
N THR A 112 -13.89 0.90 -9.86
CA THR A 112 -14.11 1.43 -8.51
C THR A 112 -13.21 2.63 -8.23
N HIS A 113 -11.96 2.64 -8.71
CA HIS A 113 -11.11 3.83 -8.69
C HIS A 113 -11.74 5.00 -9.46
N SER A 114 -12.33 4.79 -10.64
CA SER A 114 -13.00 5.86 -11.38
C SER A 114 -14.13 6.50 -10.56
N ILE A 115 -14.93 5.70 -9.86
CA ILE A 115 -16.00 6.18 -8.98
C ILE A 115 -15.41 6.98 -7.80
N ASP A 116 -14.37 6.44 -7.15
CA ASP A 116 -13.74 7.08 -5.98
C ASP A 116 -12.89 8.30 -6.36
N SER A 117 -12.42 8.35 -7.61
CA SER A 117 -11.56 9.43 -8.10
C SER A 117 -12.24 10.80 -8.10
N LEU A 118 -13.58 10.81 -8.16
CA LEU A 118 -14.42 12.00 -7.98
C LEU A 118 -14.20 12.66 -6.60
N PHE A 119 -13.81 11.90 -5.59
CA PHE A 119 -13.55 12.37 -4.23
C PHE A 119 -12.06 12.30 -3.85
N SER A 120 -11.25 11.55 -4.59
CA SER A 120 -9.86 11.24 -4.23
C SER A 120 -8.82 12.33 -4.44
N ASN A 121 -9.18 13.41 -5.13
CA ASN A 121 -8.25 14.50 -5.41
C ASN A 121 -7.88 15.32 -4.17
N TRP A 122 -8.66 15.22 -3.08
CA TRP A 122 -8.49 16.11 -1.94
C TRP A 122 -7.58 15.48 -0.87
N PHE A 123 -7.83 14.24 -0.41
CA PHE A 123 -6.95 13.58 0.57
C PHE A 123 -6.90 12.04 0.45
N PRO A 124 -6.24 11.45 -0.56
CA PRO A 124 -6.25 10.01 -0.76
C PRO A 124 -5.65 9.28 0.46
N ARG A 125 -6.41 8.33 1.01
CA ARG A 125 -6.08 7.54 2.20
C ARG A 125 -5.15 6.38 1.89
N SER A 126 -5.41 5.65 0.82
CA SER A 126 -4.66 4.45 0.44
C SER A 126 -4.03 4.62 -0.93
N LEU A 127 -2.84 4.05 -1.10
CA LEU A 127 -2.17 3.88 -2.38
C LEU A 127 -2.28 2.41 -2.78
N ILE A 128 -2.77 2.16 -3.99
CA ILE A 128 -2.79 0.82 -4.56
C ILE A 128 -1.78 0.74 -5.69
N PHE A 129 -0.98 -0.32 -5.66
CA PHE A 129 -0.02 -0.64 -6.70
C PHE A 129 -0.42 -1.94 -7.37
N VAL A 130 -0.47 -1.90 -8.70
CA VAL A 130 -0.52 -3.11 -9.52
C VAL A 130 0.89 -3.34 -10.04
N ALA A 131 1.48 -4.46 -9.67
CA ALA A 131 2.86 -4.78 -10.01
C ALA A 131 2.98 -6.21 -10.53
N LYS A 132 3.97 -6.42 -11.39
CA LYS A 132 4.31 -7.72 -11.97
C LYS A 132 5.79 -8.03 -11.76
N LYS A 133 6.17 -9.29 -11.91
CA LYS A 133 7.58 -9.68 -11.91
C LYS A 133 8.32 -8.91 -13.01
N ASN A 134 9.49 -8.36 -12.68
CA ASN A 134 10.35 -7.76 -13.69
C ASN A 134 11.17 -8.87 -14.34
N ASP A 135 10.88 -9.21 -15.58
CA ASP A 135 11.59 -10.27 -16.32
C ASP A 135 13.06 -9.93 -16.64
N LYS A 136 13.52 -8.72 -16.28
CA LYS A 136 14.89 -8.23 -16.50
C LYS A 136 15.82 -8.40 -15.28
N VAL A 137 15.32 -8.92 -14.17
CA VAL A 137 16.10 -9.12 -12.94
C VAL A 137 16.13 -10.63 -12.68
N GLU A 138 17.16 -11.28 -13.22
CA GLU A 138 17.56 -12.65 -12.84
C GLU A 138 18.36 -12.63 -11.55
#